data_AF-A0AAW8CJP2-F1
#
_entry.id   AF-A0AAW8CJP2-F1
#
_cell.length_a   1.000
_cell.length_b   1.000
_cell.length_c   1.000
_cell.angle_alpha   90.00
_cell.angle_beta   90.00
_cell.angle_gamma   90.00
#
_symmetry.space_group_name_H-M   'P 1'
#
loop_
_entity.id
_entity.type
_entity.pdbx_description
1 polymer ?
#
loop_
_entity_poly.entity_id
_entity_poly.type
_entity_poly.pdbx_seq_one_letter_code
_entity_poly.pdbx_strand_id
1 'polypeptide(L)'
;MLGCKVENTDVIPNGMVAKTIEDGNYEKFIAKGDLTKGAVYEAWAKIWNTDLDRLYTADFEIYGEKAQNPTDAEVEILVAIK
;
A
#
# COMPACT_ATOMS: atom_id res chain seq x y z
N MET A 1 3.33 8.46 2.87
CA MET A 1 4.38 8.11 3.85
C MET A 1 5.10 6.88 3.32
N LEU A 2 6.40 6.73 3.56
CA LEU A 2 7.15 5.51 3.23
C LEU A 2 7.76 4.95 4.52
N GLY A 3 7.72 3.64 4.69
CA GLY A 3 8.23 2.98 5.88
C GLY A 3 8.22 1.46 5.72
N CYS A 4 8.71 0.77 6.74
CA CYS A 4 8.74 -0.69 6.80
C CYS A 4 7.91 -1.16 7.99
N LYS A 5 7.24 -2.31 7.84
CA LYS A 5 6.63 -2.99 8.99
C LYS A 5 7.74 -3.38 9.96
N VAL A 6 7.57 -3.03 11.22
CA VAL A 6 8.48 -3.38 12.33
C VAL A 6 7.72 -4.14 13.39
N GLU A 7 8.43 -4.97 14.15
CA GLU A 7 7.82 -5.75 15.24
C GLU A 7 7.56 -4.90 16.50
N ASN A 8 8.39 -3.87 16.74
CA ASN A 8 8.25 -2.96 17.87
C ASN A 8 8.71 -1.54 17.49
N THR A 9 8.50 -0.60 18.41
CA THR A 9 8.87 0.82 18.25
C THR A 9 9.75 1.31 19.41
N ASP A 10 10.46 0.37 20.06
CA ASP A 10 11.23 0.61 21.27
C ASP A 10 12.39 1.60 21.03
N VAL A 11 12.98 1.52 19.84
CA VAL A 11 14.01 2.45 19.37
C VAL A 11 13.62 2.99 18.01
N ILE A 12 13.32 4.29 17.96
CA ILE A 12 13.06 5.00 16.70
C ILE A 12 14.34 5.73 16.31
N PRO A 13 14.93 5.44 15.13
CA PRO A 13 16.12 6.14 14.66
C PRO A 13 15.91 7.65 14.57
N ASN A 14 16.98 8.43 14.76
CA ASN A 14 16.92 9.87 14.64
C ASN A 14 16.43 10.28 13.24
N GLY A 15 15.43 11.16 13.17
CA GLY A 15 14.79 11.59 11.93
C GLY A 15 13.70 10.66 11.41
N MET A 16 13.37 9.57 12.10
CA MET A 16 12.24 8.69 11.78
C MET A 16 11.09 8.87 12.77
N VAL A 17 9.90 8.39 12.37
CA VAL A 17 8.70 8.36 13.22
C VAL A 17 8.09 6.96 13.19
N ALA A 18 7.52 6.54 14.32
CA ALA A 18 6.67 5.36 14.37
C ALA A 18 5.21 5.73 14.03
N LYS A 19 4.53 4.85 13.31
CA LYS A 19 3.09 4.94 13.05
C LYS A 19 2.45 3.57 13.19
N THR A 20 1.34 3.54 13.92
CA THR A 20 0.44 2.40 13.99
C THR A 20 -0.63 2.57 12.93
N ILE A 21 -0.81 1.55 12.10
CA ILE A 21 -1.99 1.39 11.26
C ILE A 21 -2.86 0.39 12.04
N GLU A 22 -4.03 0.84 12.46
CA GLU A 22 -4.99 0.00 13.21
C GLU A 22 -5.45 -1.19 12.35
N ASP A 23 -5.96 -2.23 13.00
CA ASP A 23 -6.67 -3.28 12.27
C ASP A 23 -7.94 -2.72 11.60
N GLY A 24 -8.44 -3.47 10.62
CA GLY A 24 -9.71 -3.14 9.98
C GLY A 24 -10.00 -4.05 8.80
N ASN A 25 -11.14 -3.77 8.15
CA ASN A 25 -11.49 -4.41 6.89
C ASN A 25 -10.79 -3.68 5.73
N TYR A 26 -10.12 -4.44 4.89
CA TYR A 26 -9.42 -3.93 3.72
C TYR A 26 -9.82 -4.71 2.49
N GLU A 27 -10.16 -4.00 1.42
CA GLU A 27 -10.22 -4.60 0.09
C GLU A 27 -8.81 -4.63 -0.50
N LYS A 28 -8.43 -5.76 -1.09
CA LYS A 28 -7.09 -5.96 -1.66
C LYS A 28 -7.14 -5.89 -3.18
N PHE A 29 -6.37 -4.97 -3.74
CA PHE A 29 -6.12 -4.89 -5.17
C PHE A 29 -4.68 -5.26 -5.48
N ILE A 30 -4.44 -5.75 -6.71
CA ILE A 30 -3.09 -6.03 -7.20
C ILE A 30 -2.79 -5.11 -8.37
N ALA A 31 -1.83 -4.21 -8.18
CA ALA A 31 -1.21 -3.49 -9.28
C ALA A 31 -0.14 -4.39 -9.91
N LYS A 32 -0.28 -4.71 -11.19
CA LYS A 32 0.63 -5.59 -11.92
C LYS A 32 1.18 -4.92 -13.16
N GLY A 33 2.48 -5.07 -13.40
CA GLY A 33 3.17 -4.59 -14.60
C GLY A 33 4.37 -3.70 -14.28
N ASP A 34 4.67 -2.80 -15.20
CA ASP A 34 5.85 -1.95 -15.14
C ASP A 34 5.62 -0.75 -14.20
N LEU A 35 6.25 -0.78 -13.02
CA LEU A 35 6.21 0.28 -12.02
C LEU A 35 6.77 1.60 -12.57
N THR A 36 7.72 1.54 -13.52
CA THR A 36 8.30 2.74 -14.13
C THR A 36 7.37 3.40 -15.16
N LYS A 37 6.32 2.68 -15.58
CA LYS A 37 5.31 3.15 -16.53
C LYS A 37 3.95 3.40 -15.90
N GLY A 38 3.87 3.39 -14.56
CA GLY A 38 2.67 3.81 -13.85
C GLY A 38 1.68 2.69 -13.51
N ALA A 39 2.11 1.42 -13.44
CA ALA A 39 1.23 0.31 -13.06
C ALA A 39 0.42 0.57 -11.75
N VAL A 40 1.05 1.19 -10.75
CA VAL A 40 0.39 1.57 -9.48
C VAL A 40 -0.61 2.71 -9.69
N TYR A 41 -0.25 3.72 -10.49
CA TYR A 41 -1.15 4.83 -10.82
C TYR A 41 -2.41 4.33 -11.52
N GLU A 42 -2.27 3.43 -12.50
CA GLU A 42 -3.42 2.86 -13.22
C GLU A 42 -4.33 2.04 -12.30
N ALA A 43 -3.76 1.30 -11.35
CA ALA A 43 -4.54 0.57 -10.35
C ALA A 43 -5.34 1.53 -9.46
N TRP A 44 -4.72 2.62 -8.96
CA TRP A 44 -5.43 3.64 -8.20
C TRP A 44 -6.52 4.33 -9.01
N ALA A 45 -6.25 4.69 -10.27
CA ALA A 45 -7.27 5.28 -11.14
C ALA A 45 -8.50 4.36 -11.27
N LYS A 46 -8.29 3.03 -11.37
CA LYS A 46 -9.40 2.06 -11.38
C LYS A 46 -10.13 2.03 -10.04
N ILE A 47 -9.41 1.90 -8.92
CA ILE A 47 -9.97 1.87 -7.56
C ILE A 47 -10.84 3.11 -7.30
N TRP A 48 -10.38 4.30 -7.68
CA TRP A 48 -11.12 5.55 -7.47
C TRP A 48 -12.41 5.66 -8.30
N ASN A 49 -12.53 4.88 -9.37
CA ASN A 49 -13.74 4.81 -10.19
C ASN A 49 -14.68 3.66 -9.79
N THR A 50 -14.39 2.95 -8.70
CA THR A 50 -15.28 1.93 -8.13
C THR A 50 -16.28 2.53 -7.15
N ASP A 51 -17.40 1.84 -6.91
CA ASP A 51 -18.41 2.18 -5.90
C ASP A 51 -18.07 1.56 -4.53
N LEU A 52 -16.79 1.56 -4.16
CA LEU A 52 -16.30 0.92 -2.94
C LEU A 52 -16.80 1.70 -1.70
N ASP A 53 -17.38 1.02 -0.71
CA ASP A 53 -17.80 1.67 0.54
C ASP A 53 -16.59 1.92 1.46
N ARG A 54 -15.88 3.00 1.18
CA ARG A 54 -14.59 3.32 1.80
C ARG A 54 -14.75 3.81 3.24
N LEU A 55 -13.83 3.37 4.10
CA LEU A 55 -13.73 3.80 5.50
C LEU A 55 -12.80 5.00 5.69
N TYR A 56 -11.86 5.23 4.76
CA TYR A 56 -10.91 6.37 4.75
C TYR A 56 -10.02 6.50 6.00
N THR A 57 -9.74 5.40 6.71
CA THR A 57 -8.82 5.40 7.86
C THR A 57 -7.36 5.35 7.42
N ALA A 58 -7.00 4.35 6.63
CA ALA A 58 -5.68 4.22 6.03
C ALA A 58 -5.77 3.38 4.75
N ASP A 59 -5.05 3.78 3.71
CA ASP A 59 -4.72 2.92 2.59
C ASP A 59 -3.21 2.85 2.45
N PHE A 60 -2.70 1.72 1.96
CA PHE A 60 -1.27 1.54 1.78
C PHE A 60 -0.95 0.50 0.72
N GLU A 61 0.28 0.62 0.21
CA GLU A 61 0.85 -0.25 -0.82
C GLU A 61 1.93 -1.13 -0.18
N ILE A 62 1.96 -2.42 -0.52
CA ILE A 62 2.98 -3.36 -0.06
C ILE A 62 3.88 -3.73 -1.23
N TYR A 63 5.12 -3.26 -1.16
CA TYR A 63 6.20 -3.56 -2.10
C TYR A 63 7.01 -4.76 -1.61
N GLY A 64 6.47 -5.96 -1.81
CA GLY A 64 7.09 -7.23 -1.39
C GLY A 64 8.10 -7.81 -2.38
N GLU A 65 8.39 -9.12 -2.25
CA GLU A 65 9.34 -9.84 -3.12
C GLU A 65 8.97 -9.75 -4.61
N LYS A 66 7.67 -9.76 -4.92
CA LYS A 66 7.18 -9.66 -6.29
C LYS A 66 7.28 -8.25 -6.89
N ALA A 67 7.65 -7.23 -6.10
CA ALA A 67 7.86 -5.88 -6.58
C ALA A 67 9.32 -5.59 -6.96
N GLN A 68 10.23 -6.55 -6.76
CA GLN A 68 11.67 -6.36 -6.96
C GLN A 68 12.08 -6.21 -8.43
N ASN A 69 11.30 -6.79 -9.36
CA ASN A 69 11.48 -6.54 -10.79
C ASN A 69 10.56 -5.39 -11.23
N PRO A 70 11.05 -4.14 -11.38
CA PRO A 70 10.18 -3.00 -11.63
C PRO A 70 9.49 -3.03 -12.99
N THR A 71 9.94 -3.84 -13.96
CA THR A 71 9.30 -3.94 -15.28
C THR A 71 8.22 -5.02 -15.36
N ASP A 72 8.15 -5.90 -14.35
CA ASP A 72 7.13 -6.94 -14.19
C ASP A 72 6.91 -7.19 -12.69
N ALA A 73 6.30 -6.20 -12.04
CA ALA A 73 6.06 -6.21 -10.61
C ALA A 73 4.62 -6.59 -10.28
N GLU A 74 4.42 -7.12 -9.07
CA GLU A 74 3.11 -7.15 -8.40
C GLU A 74 3.22 -6.38 -7.07
N VAL A 75 2.33 -5.40 -6.88
CA VAL A 75 2.21 -4.58 -5.67
C VAL A 75 0.80 -4.71 -5.13
N GLU A 76 0.66 -5.07 -3.85
CA GLU A 76 -0.65 -5.12 -3.19
C GLU A 76 -1.06 -3.70 -2.78
N ILE A 77 -2.30 -3.33 -3.04
CA ILE A 77 -2.92 -2.09 -2.56
C ILE A 77 -4.05 -2.49 -1.63
N LEU A 78 -3.97 -2.06 -0.37
CA LEU A 78 -4.99 -2.30 0.65
C LEU A 78 -5.75 -1.01 0.89
N VAL A 79 -7.06 -1.05 0.66
CA VAL A 79 -7.96 0.10 0.78
C VAL A 79 -8.95 -0.16 1.91
N ALA A 80 -9.00 0.73 2.90
CA ALA A 80 -9.89 0.55 4.04
C ALA A 80 -11.37 0.68 3.62
N ILE A 81 -12.18 -0.29 4.03
CA ILE A 81 -13.62 -0.38 3.74
C ILE A 81 -14.44 -0.54 5.03
N LYS A 82 -15.74 -0.25 4.95
CA LYS A 82 -16.67 -0.42 6.08
C LYS A 82 -16.97 -1.90 6.37
#